data_AF-A0A0H3H039-F1
#
_entry.id   AF-A0A0H3H039-F1
#
_cell.length_a   1.000
_cell.length_b   1.000
_cell.length_c   1.000
_cell.angle_alpha   90.00
_cell.angle_beta   90.00
_cell.angle_gamma   90.00
#
_symmetry.space_group_name_H-M   'P 1'
#
loop_
_entity.id
_entity.type
_entity.pdbx_description
1 polymer ?
#
loop_
_entity_poly.entity_id
_entity_poly.type
_entity_poly.pdbx_seq_one_letter_code
_entity_poly.pdbx_strand_id
1 'polypeptide(L)'
;MARKLVEFDDVAAAAQKLKDAGKRPTVIAIRDIIGKGSFTTISTYLKQWSEEHSLDEELVEVVLPESVMSDAELFLQKIYTVAKASADEQLERERELLRQKEIEYQEDMQQAVDMANDATERAELLEEQLEALTNKKSELDAALGKAENSLSLKSAELERSLADIDKLEKRIVELEGKLEAKAADLTRAQDHLEQAKSENRSLSQKLATTEGELEEQKGKSIEQTEKLRAAQEQKTSLKEQLENVQAKLAQSQDSLATAKAHGESAERECQRLSGEVEKLDAKLSSAEAEARALVQDKGMMAGQLQEKDQQAKSLEQRLNDALTKISGLEQELAKAGKGGKKKEEN
;
A
#
# COMPACT_ATOMS: atom_id res chain seq x y z
N MET A 1 -14.51 64.11 134.88
CA MET A 1 -13.27 63.65 134.22
C MET A 1 -12.47 62.85 135.22
N ALA A 2 -11.75 61.82 134.78
CA ALA A 2 -11.33 60.60 135.51
C ALA A 2 -12.45 59.54 135.62
N ARG A 3 -12.23 58.37 134.99
CA ARG A 3 -13.14 57.21 135.00
C ARG A 3 -13.30 56.77 136.46
N LYS A 4 -14.55 56.61 136.92
CA LYS A 4 -14.84 56.12 138.27
C LYS A 4 -14.16 54.76 138.45
N LEU A 5 -13.07 54.74 139.21
CA LEU A 5 -12.35 53.53 139.60
C LEU A 5 -13.32 52.61 140.36
N VAL A 6 -13.08 51.30 140.31
CA VAL A 6 -13.76 50.39 141.25
C VAL A 6 -13.20 50.71 142.62
N GLU A 7 -14.08 51.08 143.54
CA GLU A 7 -13.72 51.33 144.93
C GLU A 7 -13.84 50.02 145.73
N PHE A 8 -13.16 49.94 146.87
CA PHE A 8 -13.23 48.77 147.75
C PHE A 8 -14.69 48.45 148.14
N ASP A 9 -15.51 49.45 148.44
CA ASP A 9 -16.93 49.30 148.80
C ASP A 9 -17.76 48.59 147.71
N ASP A 10 -17.45 48.80 146.42
CA ASP A 10 -18.15 48.14 145.31
C ASP A 10 -17.88 46.62 145.34
N VAL A 11 -16.62 46.22 145.60
CA VAL A 11 -16.22 44.82 145.72
C VAL A 11 -16.76 44.19 146.99
N ALA A 12 -16.71 44.91 148.11
CA ALA A 12 -17.24 44.45 149.39
C ALA A 12 -18.75 44.18 149.33
N ALA A 13 -19.53 45.07 148.73
CA ALA A 13 -20.97 44.88 148.57
C ALA A 13 -21.31 43.69 147.66
N ALA A 14 -20.58 43.49 146.56
CA ALA A 14 -20.79 42.36 145.66
C ALA A 14 -20.36 41.02 146.29
N ALA A 15 -19.25 41.02 147.03
CA ALA A 15 -18.77 39.85 147.74
C ALA A 15 -19.74 39.47 148.88
N GLN A 16 -20.25 40.43 149.65
CA GLN A 16 -21.28 40.19 150.66
C GLN A 16 -22.57 39.65 150.03
N LYS A 17 -23.01 40.18 148.87
CA LYS A 17 -24.18 39.67 148.15
C LYS A 17 -24.02 38.21 147.69
N LEU A 18 -22.81 37.80 147.28
CA LEU A 18 -22.52 36.40 146.95
C LEU A 18 -22.53 35.53 148.21
N LYS A 19 -21.94 36.03 149.30
CA LYS A 19 -21.93 35.36 150.62
C LYS A 19 -23.35 35.14 151.15
N ASP A 20 -24.21 36.17 151.11
CA ASP A 20 -25.62 36.10 151.53
C ASP A 20 -26.43 35.11 150.67
N ALA A 21 -26.06 34.93 149.40
CA ALA A 21 -26.66 33.95 148.49
C ALA A 21 -26.09 32.52 148.67
N GLY A 22 -25.21 32.29 149.65
CA GLY A 22 -24.54 31.01 149.88
C GLY A 22 -23.53 30.63 148.79
N LYS A 23 -23.12 31.57 147.93
CA LYS A 23 -22.12 31.34 146.88
C LYS A 23 -20.76 31.87 147.31
N ARG A 24 -19.69 31.11 147.05
CA ARG A 24 -18.32 31.60 147.29
C ARG A 24 -18.03 32.83 146.41
N PRO A 25 -17.62 33.97 146.99
CA PRO A 25 -17.20 35.14 146.22
C PRO A 25 -15.94 34.81 145.41
N THR A 26 -16.08 34.64 144.10
CA THR A 26 -14.94 34.43 143.17
C THR A 26 -14.72 35.67 142.32
N VAL A 27 -13.49 35.88 141.85
CA VAL A 27 -13.15 37.05 141.01
C VAL A 27 -14.05 37.14 139.78
N ILE A 28 -14.40 36.00 139.15
CA ILE A 28 -15.31 35.94 138.00
C ILE A 28 -16.72 36.38 138.41
N ALA A 29 -17.30 35.78 139.44
CA ALA A 29 -18.66 36.10 139.89
C ALA A 29 -18.81 37.55 140.36
N ILE A 30 -17.80 38.11 141.05
CA ILE A 30 -17.81 39.51 141.47
C ILE A 30 -17.74 40.45 140.27
N ARG A 31 -16.89 40.12 139.29
CA ARG A 31 -16.81 40.89 138.05
C ARG A 31 -18.12 40.88 137.28
N ASP A 32 -18.83 39.75 137.28
CA ASP A 32 -20.15 39.65 136.64
C ASP A 32 -21.21 40.51 137.34
N ILE A 33 -21.12 40.69 138.66
CA ILE A 33 -22.06 41.55 139.44
C ILE A 33 -21.74 43.04 139.27
N ILE A 34 -20.47 43.42 139.37
CA ILE A 34 -20.04 44.84 139.35
C ILE A 34 -19.96 45.36 137.91
N GLY A 35 -19.65 44.49 136.95
CA GLY A 35 -19.53 44.80 135.52
C GLY A 35 -18.33 45.66 135.11
N LYS A 36 -17.58 46.19 136.08
CA LYS A 36 -16.41 47.08 135.90
C LYS A 36 -15.27 46.66 136.84
N GLY A 37 -14.04 47.05 136.50
CA GLY A 37 -12.81 46.67 137.23
C GLY A 37 -11.99 45.61 136.51
N SER A 38 -10.67 45.64 136.70
CA SER A 38 -9.78 44.59 136.19
C SER A 38 -9.83 43.36 137.09
N PHE A 39 -9.58 42.17 136.53
CA PHE A 39 -9.50 40.93 137.32
C PHE A 39 -8.48 41.03 138.46
N THR A 40 -7.38 41.77 138.25
CA THR A 40 -6.31 41.95 139.25
C THR A 40 -6.70 42.96 140.35
N THR A 41 -7.40 44.05 140.01
CA THR A 41 -7.93 44.99 141.01
C THR A 41 -9.01 44.32 141.86
N ILE A 42 -9.94 43.61 141.20
CA ILE A 42 -10.98 42.84 141.88
C ILE A 42 -10.35 41.75 142.76
N SER A 43 -9.33 41.02 142.29
CA SER A 43 -8.66 40.03 143.12
C SER A 43 -7.98 40.64 144.34
N THR A 44 -7.48 41.88 144.24
CA THR A 44 -6.83 42.58 145.36
C THR A 44 -7.86 43.01 146.40
N TYR A 45 -8.94 43.67 146.00
CA TYR A 45 -10.01 44.06 146.93
C TYR A 45 -10.80 42.88 147.46
N LEU A 46 -10.98 41.81 146.67
CA LEU A 46 -11.57 40.56 147.13
C LEU A 46 -10.70 39.93 148.21
N LYS A 47 -9.37 39.93 148.02
CA LYS A 47 -8.44 39.42 149.02
C LYS A 47 -8.54 40.24 150.31
N GLN A 48 -8.51 41.56 150.22
CA GLN A 48 -8.66 42.46 151.37
C GLN A 48 -10.02 42.26 152.07
N TRP A 49 -11.11 42.15 151.31
CA TRP A 49 -12.44 41.87 151.86
C TRP A 49 -12.52 40.48 152.49
N SER A 50 -11.89 39.47 151.89
CA SER A 50 -11.84 38.10 152.43
C SER A 50 -10.96 37.98 153.68
N GLU A 51 -9.97 38.87 153.84
CA GLU A 51 -9.17 38.99 155.06
C GLU A 51 -9.99 39.62 156.19
N GLU A 52 -10.84 40.61 155.91
CA GLU A 52 -11.74 41.24 156.90
C GLU A 52 -13.00 40.42 157.20
N HIS A 53 -13.54 39.74 156.18
CA HIS A 53 -14.71 38.88 156.25
C HIS A 53 -14.19 37.47 156.04
N SER A 54 -13.62 36.86 157.09
CA SER A 54 -13.19 35.46 157.06
C SER A 54 -14.23 34.62 156.29
N LEU A 55 -13.89 34.30 155.04
CA LEU A 55 -14.65 33.40 154.17
C LEU A 55 -14.33 31.96 154.54
N ASP A 56 -13.23 31.78 155.25
CA ASP A 56 -13.06 30.66 156.14
C ASP A 56 -14.12 30.86 157.23
N GLU A 57 -15.27 30.23 157.03
CA GLU A 57 -16.01 29.68 158.17
C GLU A 57 -14.92 29.09 159.06
N GLU A 58 -14.69 29.72 160.22
CA GLU A 58 -13.97 29.08 161.30
C GLU A 58 -14.63 27.71 161.40
N LEU A 59 -13.92 26.70 160.92
CA LEU A 59 -14.23 25.33 161.23
C LEU A 59 -14.21 25.37 162.74
N VAL A 60 -15.40 25.43 163.35
CA VAL A 60 -15.53 25.15 164.75
C VAL A 60 -14.87 23.79 164.84
N GLU A 61 -13.68 23.78 165.42
CA GLU A 61 -12.96 22.57 165.75
C GLU A 61 -13.78 21.97 166.87
N VAL A 62 -14.93 21.41 166.48
CA VAL A 62 -15.68 20.51 167.30
C VAL A 62 -14.67 19.42 167.51
N VAL A 63 -14.14 19.34 168.73
CA VAL A 63 -13.45 18.15 169.21
C VAL A 63 -14.52 17.08 169.20
N LEU A 64 -14.67 16.47 168.03
CA LEU A 64 -15.55 15.36 167.82
C LEU A 64 -15.02 14.27 168.75
N PRO A 65 -15.84 13.77 169.68
CA PRO A 65 -15.46 12.62 170.50
C PRO A 65 -14.89 11.52 169.59
N GLU A 66 -13.89 10.77 170.06
CA GLU A 66 -13.20 9.73 169.28
C GLU A 66 -14.18 8.75 168.60
N SER A 67 -15.33 8.50 169.22
CA SER A 67 -16.45 7.73 168.65
C SER A 67 -17.05 8.36 167.38
N VAL A 68 -17.23 9.68 167.36
CA VAL A 68 -17.78 10.41 166.20
C VAL A 68 -16.75 10.51 165.08
N MET A 69 -15.46 10.65 165.42
CA MET A 69 -14.37 10.60 164.43
C MET A 69 -14.30 9.23 163.74
N SER A 70 -14.39 8.15 164.52
CA SER A 70 -14.46 6.78 163.98
C SER A 70 -15.67 6.59 163.05
N ASP A 71 -16.85 7.05 163.47
CA ASP A 71 -18.06 6.97 162.64
C ASP A 71 -17.94 7.82 161.37
N ALA A 72 -17.33 9.01 161.47
CA ALA A 72 -17.08 9.90 160.35
C ALA A 72 -16.05 9.34 159.37
N GLU A 73 -14.95 8.75 159.84
CA GLU A 73 -13.96 8.05 159.02
C GLU A 73 -14.60 6.89 158.25
N LEU A 74 -15.44 6.10 158.93
CA LEU A 74 -16.15 4.98 158.30
C LEU A 74 -17.17 5.47 157.26
N PHE A 75 -17.84 6.58 157.51
CA PHE A 75 -18.72 7.23 156.55
C PHE A 75 -17.96 7.83 155.36
N LEU A 76 -16.82 8.48 155.58
CA LEU A 76 -15.95 9.02 154.52
C LEU A 76 -15.36 7.90 153.65
N GLN A 77 -14.93 6.79 154.25
CA GLN A 77 -14.51 5.60 153.51
C GLN A 77 -15.66 5.07 152.65
N LYS A 78 -16.88 4.98 153.19
CA LYS A 78 -18.07 4.59 152.40
C LYS A 78 -18.30 5.55 151.24
N ILE A 79 -18.31 6.87 151.47
CA ILE A 79 -18.44 7.86 150.39
C ILE A 79 -17.35 7.68 149.33
N TYR A 80 -16.09 7.55 149.74
CA TYR A 80 -14.96 7.36 148.83
C TYR A 80 -15.10 6.08 148.02
N THR A 81 -15.50 4.97 148.64
CA THR A 81 -15.71 3.70 147.91
C THR A 81 -16.84 3.81 146.89
N VAL A 82 -17.94 4.49 147.22
CA VAL A 82 -19.05 4.74 146.29
C VAL A 82 -18.63 5.68 145.15
N ALA A 83 -17.91 6.76 145.46
CA ALA A 83 -17.41 7.70 144.47
C ALA A 83 -16.38 7.04 143.53
N LYS A 84 -15.46 6.23 144.08
CA LYS A 84 -14.49 5.45 143.31
C LYS A 84 -15.19 4.44 142.42
N ALA A 85 -16.17 3.69 142.94
CA ALA A 85 -16.95 2.75 142.15
C ALA A 85 -17.70 3.45 141.00
N SER A 86 -18.30 4.61 141.26
CA SER A 86 -18.97 5.42 140.24
C SER A 86 -18.00 5.95 139.16
N ALA A 87 -16.81 6.39 139.56
CA ALA A 87 -15.76 6.85 138.64
C ALA A 87 -15.20 5.69 137.80
N ASP A 88 -14.94 4.53 138.42
CA ASP A 88 -14.48 3.32 137.73
C ASP A 88 -15.54 2.85 136.71
N GLU A 89 -16.83 2.92 137.06
CA GLU A 89 -17.94 2.60 136.15
C GLU A 89 -18.03 3.57 134.96
N GLN A 90 -17.88 4.89 135.20
CA GLN A 90 -17.83 5.88 134.13
C GLN A 90 -16.63 5.66 133.20
N LEU A 91 -15.45 5.40 133.78
CA LEU A 91 -14.23 5.14 133.04
C LEU A 91 -14.36 3.89 132.16
N GLU A 92 -14.95 2.80 132.68
CA GLU A 92 -15.16 1.59 131.88
C GLU A 92 -16.19 1.84 130.76
N ARG A 93 -17.25 2.63 131.01
CA ARG A 93 -18.20 3.04 129.97
C ARG A 93 -17.53 3.86 128.86
N GLU A 94 -16.67 4.82 129.21
CA GLU A 94 -15.91 5.62 128.23
C GLU A 94 -14.92 4.77 127.44
N ARG A 95 -14.20 3.85 128.10
CA ARG A 95 -13.31 2.90 127.44
C ARG A 95 -14.05 2.01 126.46
N GLU A 96 -15.22 1.52 126.84
CA GLU A 96 -16.05 0.70 125.97
C GLU A 96 -16.52 1.48 124.73
N LEU A 97 -16.97 2.73 124.91
CA LEU A 97 -17.30 3.61 123.79
C LEU A 97 -16.09 3.91 122.88
N LEU A 98 -14.90 4.09 123.46
CA LEU A 98 -13.67 4.30 122.69
C LEU A 98 -13.27 3.05 121.91
N ARG A 99 -13.35 1.86 122.52
CA ARG A 99 -13.11 0.58 121.83
C ARG A 99 -14.08 0.39 120.67
N GLN A 100 -15.37 0.70 120.87
CA GLN A 100 -16.38 0.62 119.80
C GLN A 100 -16.03 1.54 118.62
N LYS A 101 -15.67 2.81 118.90
CA LYS A 101 -15.24 3.73 117.84
C LYS A 101 -13.95 3.31 117.15
N GLU A 102 -13.00 2.74 117.89
CA GLU A 102 -11.77 2.22 117.30
C GLU A 102 -12.06 1.07 116.34
N ILE A 103 -12.98 0.16 116.70
CA ILE A 103 -13.45 -0.91 115.83
C ILE A 103 -14.15 -0.32 114.59
N GLU A 104 -15.08 0.62 114.76
CA GLU A 104 -15.77 1.30 113.64
C GLU A 104 -14.76 1.97 112.69
N TYR A 105 -13.78 2.72 113.21
CA TYR A 105 -12.76 3.35 112.38
C TYR A 105 -11.84 2.35 111.69
N GLN A 106 -11.54 1.21 112.32
CA GLN A 106 -10.78 0.13 111.69
C GLN A 106 -11.57 -0.53 110.55
N GLU A 107 -12.86 -0.77 110.75
CA GLU A 107 -13.77 -1.31 109.72
C GLU A 107 -13.92 -0.34 108.54
N ASP A 108 -14.18 0.94 108.80
CA ASP A 108 -14.27 2.00 107.78
C ASP A 108 -12.94 2.14 107.00
N MET A 109 -11.81 2.10 107.70
CA MET A 109 -10.49 2.17 107.08
C MET A 109 -10.23 0.94 106.20
N GLN A 110 -10.58 -0.26 106.66
CA GLN A 110 -10.43 -1.48 105.87
C GLN A 110 -11.32 -1.43 104.62
N GLN A 111 -12.58 -1.01 104.76
CA GLN A 111 -13.48 -0.84 103.62
C GLN A 111 -12.92 0.18 102.60
N ALA A 112 -12.37 1.30 103.06
CA ALA A 112 -11.75 2.29 102.18
C ALA A 112 -10.52 1.74 101.45
N VAL A 113 -9.71 0.91 102.10
CA VAL A 113 -8.56 0.23 101.49
C VAL A 113 -9.02 -0.77 100.44
N ASP A 114 -10.03 -1.59 100.74
CA ASP A 114 -10.57 -2.58 99.80
C ASP A 114 -11.15 -1.88 98.55
N MET A 115 -11.92 -0.81 98.74
CA MET A 115 -12.44 0.01 97.63
C MET A 115 -11.33 0.66 96.79
N ALA A 116 -10.24 1.11 97.42
CA ALA A 116 -9.10 1.68 96.72
C ALA A 116 -8.35 0.63 95.90
N ASN A 117 -8.20 -0.59 96.43
CA ASN A 117 -7.60 -1.72 95.73
C ASN A 117 -8.44 -2.13 94.52
N ASP A 118 -9.76 -2.29 94.68
CA ASP A 118 -10.69 -2.60 93.59
C ASP A 118 -10.65 -1.53 92.47
N ALA A 119 -10.59 -0.25 92.86
CA ALA A 119 -10.49 0.86 91.91
C ALA A 119 -9.14 0.86 91.17
N THR A 120 -8.05 0.49 91.86
CA THR A 120 -6.71 0.37 91.26
C THR A 120 -6.66 -0.79 90.26
N GLU A 121 -7.15 -1.97 90.62
CA GLU A 121 -7.25 -3.12 89.72
C GLU A 121 -8.09 -2.79 88.49
N ARG A 122 -9.21 -2.06 88.69
CA ARG A 122 -10.06 -1.62 87.58
C ARG A 122 -9.35 -0.62 86.67
N ALA A 123 -8.56 0.29 87.22
CA ALA A 123 -7.77 1.25 86.45
C ALA A 123 -6.69 0.56 85.62
N GLU A 124 -5.94 -0.37 86.22
CA GLU A 124 -4.92 -1.17 85.54
C GLU A 124 -5.51 -1.98 84.38
N LEU A 125 -6.66 -2.64 84.59
CA LEU A 125 -7.35 -3.37 83.53
C LEU A 125 -7.82 -2.45 82.38
N LEU A 126 -8.31 -1.25 82.69
CA LEU A 126 -8.74 -0.30 81.68
C LEU A 126 -7.55 0.28 80.90
N GLU A 127 -6.42 0.52 81.55
CA GLU A 127 -5.18 0.94 80.91
C GLU A 127 -4.66 -0.14 79.94
N GLU A 128 -4.63 -1.40 80.37
CA GLU A 128 -4.26 -2.53 79.50
C GLU A 128 -5.19 -2.64 78.28
N GLN A 129 -6.51 -2.48 78.48
CA GLN A 129 -7.48 -2.48 77.38
C GLN A 129 -7.30 -1.31 76.42
N LEU A 130 -7.02 -0.11 76.94
CA LEU A 130 -6.75 1.07 76.11
C LEU A 130 -5.45 0.93 75.32
N GLU A 131 -4.42 0.36 75.91
CA GLU A 131 -3.17 0.06 75.22
C GLU A 131 -3.40 -0.98 74.11
N ALA A 132 -4.11 -2.07 74.40
CA ALA A 132 -4.45 -3.10 73.42
C ALA A 132 -5.27 -2.53 72.24
N LEU A 133 -6.28 -1.70 72.52
CA LEU A 133 -7.08 -1.03 71.49
C LEU A 133 -6.25 -0.04 70.66
N THR A 134 -5.36 0.70 71.30
CA THR A 134 -4.46 1.66 70.62
C THR A 134 -3.50 0.92 69.68
N ASN A 135 -2.89 -0.16 70.16
CA ASN A 135 -2.05 -1.03 69.35
C ASN A 135 -2.83 -1.61 68.17
N LYS A 136 -4.04 -2.13 68.42
CA LYS A 136 -4.89 -2.69 67.36
C LYS A 136 -5.30 -1.64 66.31
N LYS A 137 -5.62 -0.42 66.74
CA LYS A 137 -5.92 0.69 65.83
C LYS A 137 -4.70 1.01 64.98
N SER A 138 -3.50 1.09 65.56
CA SER A 138 -2.27 1.36 64.83
C SER A 138 -1.96 0.28 63.77
N GLU A 139 -2.20 -0.99 64.09
CA GLU A 139 -2.08 -2.11 63.15
C GLU A 139 -3.06 -1.99 61.99
N LEU A 140 -4.32 -1.66 62.28
CA LEU A 140 -5.37 -1.50 61.27
C LEU A 140 -5.10 -0.30 60.37
N ASP A 141 -4.66 0.83 60.93
CA ASP A 141 -4.28 2.04 60.16
C ASP A 141 -3.09 1.72 59.23
N ALA A 142 -2.09 0.97 59.72
CA ALA A 142 -0.95 0.54 58.90
C ALA A 142 -1.36 -0.47 57.80
N ALA A 143 -2.28 -1.38 58.10
CA ALA A 143 -2.82 -2.34 57.13
C ALA A 143 -3.66 -1.64 56.06
N LEU A 144 -4.49 -0.66 56.46
CA LEU A 144 -5.29 0.16 55.56
C LEU A 144 -4.41 0.96 54.61
N GLY A 145 -3.38 1.66 55.13
CA GLY A 145 -2.44 2.40 54.29
C GLY A 145 -1.69 1.51 53.30
N LYS A 146 -1.33 0.27 53.68
CA LYS A 146 -0.74 -0.70 52.75
C LYS A 146 -1.74 -1.14 51.67
N ALA A 147 -2.98 -1.40 52.04
CA ALA A 147 -4.03 -1.80 51.11
C ALA A 147 -4.37 -0.68 50.12
N GLU A 148 -4.49 0.57 50.58
CA GLU A 148 -4.73 1.74 49.73
C GLU A 148 -3.59 1.99 48.75
N ASN A 149 -2.33 1.90 49.20
CA ASN A 149 -1.18 2.01 48.32
C ASN A 149 -1.14 0.90 47.26
N SER A 150 -1.41 -0.36 47.67
CA SER A 150 -1.50 -1.48 46.74
C SER A 150 -2.62 -1.30 45.72
N LEU A 151 -3.79 -0.80 46.16
CA LEU A 151 -4.92 -0.53 45.29
C LEU A 151 -4.58 0.60 44.30
N SER A 152 -3.98 1.69 44.76
CA SER A 152 -3.53 2.79 43.91
C SER A 152 -2.55 2.34 42.83
N LEU A 153 -1.54 1.53 43.20
CA LEU A 153 -0.59 0.97 42.24
C LEU A 153 -1.28 0.06 41.22
N LYS A 154 -2.19 -0.82 41.68
CA LYS A 154 -2.93 -1.72 40.78
C LYS A 154 -3.88 -0.96 39.85
N SER A 155 -4.53 0.10 40.31
CA SER A 155 -5.34 0.97 39.47
C SER A 155 -4.50 1.67 38.41
N ALA A 156 -3.31 2.19 38.76
CA ALA A 156 -2.40 2.81 37.79
C ALA A 156 -1.85 1.80 36.76
N GLU A 157 -1.54 0.57 37.18
CA GLU A 157 -1.17 -0.53 36.27
C GLU A 157 -2.31 -0.90 35.32
N LEU A 158 -3.55 -0.91 35.81
CA LEU A 158 -4.75 -1.21 35.02
C LEU A 158 -5.04 -0.11 33.99
N GLU A 159 -4.97 1.16 34.40
CA GLU A 159 -5.13 2.29 33.48
C GLU A 159 -4.07 2.28 32.37
N ARG A 160 -2.81 1.96 32.72
CA ARG A 160 -1.74 1.83 31.74
C ARG A 160 -1.97 0.67 30.77
N SER A 161 -2.42 -0.49 31.26
CA SER A 161 -2.67 -1.64 30.41
C SER A 161 -3.84 -1.41 29.45
N LEU A 162 -4.91 -0.76 29.92
CA LEU A 162 -6.03 -0.32 29.07
C LEU A 162 -5.57 0.65 27.98
N ALA A 163 -4.74 1.64 28.33
CA ALA A 163 -4.19 2.59 27.35
C ALA A 163 -3.28 1.91 26.30
N ASP A 164 -2.57 0.84 26.67
CA ASP A 164 -1.74 0.08 25.73
C ASP A 164 -2.57 -0.86 24.85
N ILE A 165 -3.66 -1.45 25.38
CA ILE A 165 -4.66 -2.18 24.59
C ILE A 165 -5.27 -1.28 23.52
N ASP A 166 -5.74 -0.08 23.89
CA ASP A 166 -6.30 0.89 22.94
C ASP A 166 -5.33 1.26 21.80
N LYS A 167 -4.03 1.39 22.10
CA LYS A 167 -2.99 1.64 21.08
C LYS A 167 -2.81 0.45 20.16
N LEU A 168 -2.78 -0.76 20.72
CA LEU A 168 -2.62 -1.99 19.94
C LEU A 168 -3.83 -2.24 19.04
N GLU A 169 -5.05 -2.02 19.53
CA GLU A 169 -6.27 -2.13 18.74
C GLU A 169 -6.26 -1.14 17.55
N LYS A 170 -5.91 0.12 17.79
CA LYS A 170 -5.75 1.11 16.71
C LYS A 170 -4.69 0.69 15.69
N ARG A 171 -3.59 0.09 16.15
CA ARG A 171 -2.52 -0.40 15.28
C ARG A 171 -2.95 -1.62 14.46
N ILE A 172 -3.75 -2.51 15.04
CA ILE A 172 -4.34 -3.66 14.33
C ILE A 172 -5.24 -3.16 13.20
N VAL A 173 -6.18 -2.25 13.49
CA VAL A 173 -7.06 -1.66 12.47
C VAL A 173 -6.27 -0.97 11.35
N GLU A 174 -5.21 -0.23 11.69
CA GLU A 174 -4.35 0.42 10.70
C GLU A 174 -3.62 -0.61 9.81
N LEU A 175 -3.12 -1.70 10.40
CA LEU A 175 -2.41 -2.76 9.67
C LEU A 175 -3.36 -3.59 8.80
N GLU A 176 -4.57 -3.89 9.29
CA GLU A 176 -5.63 -4.56 8.53
C GLU A 176 -6.02 -3.72 7.31
N GLY A 177 -6.25 -2.42 7.48
CA GLY A 177 -6.55 -1.51 6.36
C GLY A 177 -5.40 -1.42 5.34
N LYS A 178 -4.14 -1.42 5.80
CA LYS A 178 -2.96 -1.47 4.90
C LYS A 178 -2.85 -2.79 4.16
N LEU A 179 -3.16 -3.90 4.82
CA LEU A 179 -3.12 -5.24 4.23
C LEU A 179 -4.23 -5.40 3.18
N GLU A 180 -5.44 -4.91 3.46
CA GLU A 180 -6.55 -4.89 2.50
C GLU A 180 -6.22 -4.02 1.28
N ALA A 181 -5.67 -2.82 1.49
CA ALA A 181 -5.22 -1.97 0.39
C ALA A 181 -4.15 -2.65 -0.46
N LYS A 182 -3.19 -3.34 0.16
CA LYS A 182 -2.15 -4.09 -0.57
C LYS A 182 -2.68 -5.32 -1.29
N ALA A 183 -3.67 -6.01 -0.73
CA ALA A 183 -4.36 -7.10 -1.40
C ALA A 183 -5.11 -6.58 -2.65
N ALA A 184 -5.80 -5.45 -2.54
CA ALA A 184 -6.47 -4.81 -3.69
C ALA A 184 -5.47 -4.34 -4.77
N ASP A 185 -4.34 -3.74 -4.38
CA ASP A 185 -3.25 -3.37 -5.30
C ASP A 185 -2.70 -4.61 -6.02
N LEU A 186 -2.51 -5.72 -5.29
CA LEU A 186 -1.98 -6.97 -5.83
C LEU A 186 -2.95 -7.58 -6.85
N THR A 187 -4.24 -7.63 -6.55
CA THR A 187 -5.26 -8.11 -7.49
C THR A 187 -5.27 -7.27 -8.77
N ARG A 188 -5.27 -5.94 -8.66
CA ARG A 188 -5.20 -5.05 -9.84
C ARG A 188 -3.93 -5.27 -10.67
N ALA A 189 -2.79 -5.46 -10.01
CA ALA A 189 -1.54 -5.74 -10.70
C ALA A 189 -1.55 -7.10 -11.41
N GLN A 190 -2.20 -8.11 -10.82
CA GLN A 190 -2.40 -9.42 -11.44
C GLN A 190 -3.32 -9.34 -12.67
N ASP A 191 -4.45 -8.63 -12.56
CA ASP A 191 -5.38 -8.41 -13.69
C ASP A 191 -4.67 -7.69 -14.85
N HIS A 192 -3.92 -6.62 -14.56
CA HIS A 192 -3.13 -5.91 -15.56
C HIS A 192 -2.04 -6.79 -16.20
N LEU A 193 -1.39 -7.65 -15.40
CA LEU A 193 -0.39 -8.57 -15.92
C LEU A 193 -1.02 -9.61 -16.85
N GLU A 194 -2.21 -10.12 -16.52
CA GLU A 194 -2.94 -11.07 -17.36
C GLU A 194 -3.41 -10.41 -18.66
N GLN A 195 -3.95 -9.19 -18.59
CA GLN A 195 -4.32 -8.40 -19.76
C GLN A 195 -3.12 -8.16 -20.67
N ALA A 196 -2.00 -7.66 -20.12
CA ALA A 196 -0.79 -7.41 -20.89
C ALA A 196 -0.23 -8.70 -21.54
N LYS A 197 -0.31 -9.84 -20.85
CA LYS A 197 0.07 -11.14 -21.43
C LYS A 197 -0.85 -11.56 -22.57
N SER A 198 -2.16 -11.36 -22.44
CA SER A 198 -3.13 -11.64 -23.49
C SER A 198 -2.90 -10.77 -24.73
N GLU A 199 -2.71 -9.47 -24.52
CA GLU A 199 -2.38 -8.52 -25.58
C GLU A 199 -1.06 -8.88 -26.26
N ASN A 200 -0.01 -9.21 -25.50
CA ASN A 200 1.28 -9.64 -26.04
C ASN A 200 1.17 -10.92 -26.88
N ARG A 201 0.37 -11.92 -26.44
CA ARG A 201 0.08 -13.11 -27.24
C ARG A 201 -0.63 -12.76 -28.55
N SER A 202 -1.63 -11.88 -28.49
CA SER A 202 -2.37 -11.45 -29.68
C SER A 202 -1.48 -10.67 -30.67
N LEU A 203 -0.59 -9.81 -30.16
CA LEU A 203 0.37 -9.06 -30.98
C LEU A 203 1.42 -9.99 -31.56
N SER A 204 1.93 -10.95 -30.79
CA SER A 204 2.88 -11.95 -31.28
C SER A 204 2.27 -12.82 -32.37
N GLN A 205 1.00 -13.22 -32.23
CA GLN A 205 0.29 -13.96 -33.28
C GLN A 205 0.09 -13.09 -34.53
N LYS A 206 -0.32 -11.83 -34.37
CA LYS A 206 -0.46 -10.89 -35.50
C LYS A 206 0.88 -10.67 -36.21
N LEU A 207 1.98 -10.50 -35.45
CA LEU A 207 3.32 -10.38 -36.01
C LEU A 207 3.72 -11.63 -36.79
N ALA A 208 3.49 -12.82 -36.24
CA ALA A 208 3.78 -14.06 -36.97
C ALA A 208 2.97 -14.20 -38.27
N THR A 209 1.68 -13.82 -38.24
CA THR A 209 0.83 -13.81 -39.44
C THR A 209 1.32 -12.79 -40.47
N THR A 210 1.61 -11.55 -40.05
CA THR A 210 2.07 -10.50 -40.97
C THR A 210 3.46 -10.78 -41.52
N GLU A 211 4.36 -11.40 -40.74
CA GLU A 211 5.66 -11.90 -41.22
C GLU A 211 5.47 -13.01 -42.26
N GLY A 212 4.55 -13.95 -42.04
CA GLY A 212 4.21 -14.99 -43.01
C GLY A 212 3.61 -14.44 -44.32
N GLU A 213 2.66 -13.51 -44.22
CA GLU A 213 2.08 -12.82 -45.38
C GLU A 213 3.13 -12.00 -46.13
N LEU A 214 4.04 -11.33 -45.42
CA LEU A 214 5.13 -10.58 -46.03
C LEU A 214 6.07 -11.52 -46.81
N GLU A 215 6.39 -12.69 -46.27
CA GLU A 215 7.24 -13.67 -46.95
C GLU A 215 6.54 -14.29 -48.16
N GLU A 216 5.24 -14.57 -48.08
CA GLU A 216 4.43 -15.01 -49.22
C GLU A 216 4.38 -13.94 -50.32
N GLN A 217 4.19 -12.66 -49.97
CA GLN A 217 4.20 -11.55 -50.92
C GLN A 217 5.57 -11.35 -51.56
N LYS A 218 6.67 -11.49 -50.80
CA LYS A 218 8.03 -11.49 -51.37
C LYS A 218 8.20 -12.65 -52.34
N GLY A 219 7.76 -13.86 -52.00
CA GLY A 219 7.80 -15.02 -52.90
C GLY A 219 7.03 -14.79 -54.20
N LYS A 220 5.80 -14.27 -54.12
CA LYS A 220 4.99 -13.89 -55.29
C LYS A 220 5.65 -12.78 -56.11
N SER A 221 6.26 -11.79 -55.45
CA SER A 221 6.97 -10.70 -56.12
C SER A 221 8.20 -11.21 -56.87
N ILE A 222 8.96 -12.14 -56.29
CA ILE A 222 10.07 -12.82 -56.97
C ILE A 222 9.56 -13.63 -58.17
N GLU A 223 8.52 -14.46 -57.99
CA GLU A 223 7.93 -15.26 -59.06
C GLU A 223 7.39 -14.38 -60.20
N GLN A 224 6.71 -13.28 -59.87
CA GLN A 224 6.25 -12.30 -60.86
C GLN A 224 7.42 -11.65 -61.60
N THR A 225 8.50 -11.31 -60.89
CA THR A 225 9.71 -10.74 -61.49
C THR A 225 10.37 -11.74 -62.45
N GLU A 226 10.43 -13.02 -62.09
CA GLU A 226 10.94 -14.08 -62.95
C GLU A 226 10.05 -14.31 -64.18
N LYS A 227 8.72 -14.38 -64.01
CA LYS A 227 7.76 -14.49 -65.13
C LYS A 227 7.86 -13.29 -66.07
N LEU A 228 7.97 -12.09 -65.52
CA LEU A 228 8.09 -10.86 -66.30
C LEU A 228 9.42 -10.81 -67.06
N ARG A 229 10.51 -11.30 -66.44
CA ARG A 229 11.80 -11.48 -67.13
C ARG A 229 11.70 -12.50 -68.26
N ALA A 230 11.11 -13.67 -68.03
CA ALA A 230 10.95 -14.70 -69.06
C ALA A 230 10.06 -14.22 -70.23
N ALA A 231 8.96 -13.52 -69.93
CA ALA A 231 8.10 -12.92 -70.95
C ALA A 231 8.85 -11.83 -71.75
N GLN A 232 9.70 -11.04 -71.08
CA GLN A 232 10.52 -10.03 -71.75
C GLN A 232 11.57 -10.68 -72.66
N GLU A 233 12.23 -11.77 -72.22
CA GLU A 233 13.17 -12.56 -73.03
C GLU A 233 12.48 -13.21 -74.25
N GLN A 234 11.26 -13.73 -74.07
CA GLN A 234 10.44 -14.22 -75.19
C GLN A 234 10.03 -13.10 -76.15
N LYS A 235 9.66 -11.94 -75.63
CA LYS A 235 9.32 -10.76 -76.46
C LYS A 235 10.53 -10.30 -77.28
N THR A 236 11.73 -10.30 -76.71
CA THR A 236 12.95 -9.97 -77.46
C THR A 236 13.24 -11.01 -78.54
N SER A 237 13.11 -12.30 -78.23
CA SER A 237 13.29 -13.39 -79.22
C SER A 237 12.25 -13.33 -80.35
N LEU A 238 10.97 -13.12 -80.04
CA LEU A 238 9.92 -12.94 -81.03
C LEU A 238 10.13 -11.68 -81.88
N LYS A 239 10.63 -10.59 -81.28
CA LYS A 239 10.97 -9.37 -82.02
C LYS A 239 12.10 -9.64 -83.01
N GLU A 240 13.17 -10.33 -82.60
CA GLU A 240 14.26 -10.74 -83.50
C GLU A 240 13.77 -11.67 -84.62
N GLN A 241 12.89 -12.63 -84.30
CA GLN A 241 12.27 -13.50 -85.31
C GLN A 241 11.42 -12.71 -86.29
N LEU A 242 10.63 -11.74 -85.82
CA LEU A 242 9.79 -10.90 -86.65
C LEU A 242 10.62 -9.99 -87.56
N GLU A 243 11.70 -9.38 -87.04
CA GLU A 243 12.66 -8.63 -87.85
C GLU A 243 13.33 -9.52 -88.91
N ASN A 244 13.69 -10.77 -88.57
CA ASN A 244 14.26 -11.73 -89.53
C ASN A 244 13.24 -12.15 -90.61
N VAL A 245 11.99 -12.44 -90.23
CA VAL A 245 10.93 -12.76 -91.19
C VAL A 245 10.63 -11.56 -92.09
N GLN A 246 10.61 -10.35 -91.55
CA GLN A 246 10.44 -9.12 -92.34
C GLN A 246 11.61 -8.91 -93.31
N ALA A 247 12.85 -9.14 -92.89
CA ALA A 247 14.02 -9.07 -93.76
C ALA A 247 13.95 -10.12 -94.90
N LYS A 248 13.55 -11.35 -94.59
CA LYS A 248 13.33 -12.41 -95.59
C LYS A 248 12.17 -12.08 -96.53
N LEU A 249 11.09 -11.50 -96.00
CA LEU A 249 9.96 -11.07 -96.81
C LEU A 249 10.38 -9.96 -97.77
N ALA A 250 11.08 -8.94 -97.30
CA ALA A 250 11.64 -7.87 -98.13
C ALA A 250 12.58 -8.44 -99.22
N GLN A 251 13.48 -9.35 -98.85
CA GLN A 251 14.35 -10.03 -99.82
C GLN A 251 13.55 -10.84 -100.84
N SER A 252 12.50 -11.54 -100.42
CA SER A 252 11.62 -12.28 -101.32
C SER A 252 10.82 -11.36 -102.24
N GLN A 253 10.38 -10.20 -101.74
CA GLN A 253 9.69 -9.17 -102.53
C GLN A 253 10.62 -8.54 -103.55
N ASP A 254 11.87 -8.24 -103.18
CA ASP A 254 12.90 -7.78 -104.13
C ASP A 254 13.24 -8.84 -105.17
N SER A 255 13.33 -10.12 -104.77
CA SER A 255 13.53 -11.24 -105.69
C SER A 255 12.34 -11.42 -106.63
N LEU A 256 11.11 -11.19 -106.16
CA LEU A 256 9.90 -11.22 -106.97
C LEU A 256 9.87 -10.02 -107.93
N ALA A 257 10.26 -8.83 -107.48
CA ALA A 257 10.32 -7.64 -108.33
C ALA A 257 11.37 -7.80 -109.44
N THR A 258 12.55 -8.34 -109.11
CA THR A 258 13.60 -8.66 -110.09
C THR A 258 13.18 -9.79 -111.03
N ALA A 259 12.52 -10.83 -110.52
CA ALA A 259 11.97 -11.91 -111.35
C ALA A 259 10.84 -11.41 -112.26
N LYS A 260 9.96 -10.53 -111.78
CA LYS A 260 8.93 -9.88 -112.60
C LYS A 260 9.55 -8.98 -113.66
N ALA A 261 10.56 -8.17 -113.32
CA ALA A 261 11.27 -7.34 -114.27
C ALA A 261 12.01 -8.18 -115.34
N HIS A 262 12.61 -9.31 -114.94
CA HIS A 262 13.18 -10.29 -115.87
C HIS A 262 12.11 -10.94 -116.76
N GLY A 263 10.97 -11.30 -116.18
CA GLY A 263 9.81 -11.82 -116.91
C GLY A 263 9.32 -10.85 -117.97
N GLU A 264 9.08 -9.59 -117.59
CA GLU A 264 8.68 -8.53 -118.53
C GLU A 264 9.75 -8.25 -119.60
N SER A 265 11.04 -8.32 -119.24
CA SER A 265 12.13 -8.14 -120.21
C SER A 265 12.19 -9.30 -121.20
N ALA A 266 12.06 -10.54 -120.73
CA ALA A 266 12.00 -11.73 -121.57
C ALA A 266 10.76 -11.71 -122.47
N GLU A 267 9.63 -11.20 -121.97
CA GLU A 267 8.40 -11.05 -122.75
C GLU A 267 8.53 -10.00 -123.86
N ARG A 268 9.18 -8.85 -123.58
CA ARG A 268 9.57 -7.88 -124.62
C ARG A 268 10.52 -8.46 -125.64
N GLU A 269 11.46 -9.31 -125.21
CA GLU A 269 12.39 -9.97 -126.12
C GLU A 269 11.71 -11.03 -126.99
N CYS A 270 10.79 -11.82 -126.44
CA CYS A 270 9.92 -12.72 -127.21
C CYS A 270 9.06 -11.96 -128.22
N GLN A 271 8.49 -10.80 -127.85
CA GLN A 271 7.75 -9.95 -128.79
C GLN A 271 8.65 -9.39 -129.90
N ARG A 272 9.87 -8.95 -129.58
CA ARG A 272 10.86 -8.49 -130.57
C ARG A 272 11.27 -9.61 -131.53
N LEU A 273 11.60 -10.79 -130.99
CA LEU A 273 11.95 -11.96 -131.79
C LEU A 273 10.78 -12.42 -132.66
N SER A 274 9.55 -12.39 -132.15
CA SER A 274 8.35 -12.68 -132.93
C SER A 274 8.20 -11.69 -134.10
N GLY A 275 8.42 -10.39 -133.86
CA GLY A 275 8.42 -9.38 -134.94
C GLY A 275 9.58 -9.52 -135.93
N GLU A 276 10.73 -10.04 -135.50
CA GLU A 276 11.85 -10.39 -136.39
C GLU A 276 11.56 -11.64 -137.22
N VAL A 277 10.91 -12.64 -136.65
CA VAL A 277 10.45 -13.85 -137.35
C VAL A 277 9.43 -13.47 -138.42
N GLU A 278 8.43 -12.62 -138.12
CA GLU A 278 7.49 -12.13 -139.14
C GLU A 278 8.18 -11.37 -140.29
N LYS A 279 9.20 -10.55 -139.98
CA LYS A 279 10.00 -9.87 -141.01
C LYS A 279 10.86 -10.83 -141.85
N LEU A 280 11.43 -11.85 -141.22
CA LEU A 280 12.21 -12.88 -141.92
C LEU A 280 11.30 -13.73 -142.81
N ASP A 281 10.09 -14.06 -142.36
CA ASP A 281 9.11 -14.82 -143.13
C ASP A 281 8.62 -14.04 -144.36
N ALA A 282 8.39 -12.72 -144.21
CA ALA A 282 8.09 -11.84 -145.34
C ALA A 282 9.25 -11.77 -146.37
N LYS A 283 10.50 -11.76 -145.90
CA LYS A 283 11.68 -11.81 -146.78
C LYS A 283 11.83 -13.17 -147.46
N LEU A 284 11.53 -14.27 -146.76
CA LEU A 284 11.57 -15.62 -147.31
C LEU A 284 10.52 -15.78 -148.43
N SER A 285 9.28 -15.33 -148.19
CA SER A 285 8.23 -15.30 -149.22
C SER A 285 8.63 -14.47 -150.45
N SER A 286 9.29 -13.33 -150.24
CA SER A 286 9.84 -12.51 -151.34
C SER A 286 10.95 -13.23 -152.11
N ALA A 287 11.86 -13.90 -151.41
CA ALA A 287 12.95 -14.66 -152.03
C ALA A 287 12.43 -15.91 -152.77
N GLU A 288 11.39 -16.57 -152.24
CA GLU A 288 10.71 -17.69 -152.91
C GLU A 288 9.97 -17.24 -154.19
N ALA A 289 9.39 -16.04 -154.18
CA ALA A 289 8.79 -15.44 -155.38
C ALA A 289 9.85 -15.13 -156.45
N GLU A 290 11.02 -14.59 -156.07
CA GLU A 290 12.16 -14.36 -156.98
C GLU A 290 12.74 -15.68 -157.52
N ALA A 291 12.85 -16.72 -156.69
CA ALA A 291 13.31 -18.04 -157.14
C ALA A 291 12.34 -18.68 -158.14
N ARG A 292 11.02 -18.53 -157.96
CA ARG A 292 10.02 -19.00 -158.95
C ARG A 292 10.14 -18.25 -160.29
N ALA A 293 10.37 -16.94 -160.26
CA ALA A 293 10.58 -16.15 -161.47
C ALA A 293 11.84 -16.60 -162.24
N LEU A 294 12.96 -16.83 -161.53
CA LEU A 294 14.20 -17.32 -162.14
C LEU A 294 14.08 -18.73 -162.73
N VAL A 295 13.30 -19.62 -162.11
CA VAL A 295 13.04 -20.96 -162.67
C VAL A 295 12.18 -20.88 -163.93
N GLN A 296 11.23 -19.94 -163.99
CA GLN A 296 10.40 -19.73 -165.17
C GLN A 296 11.22 -19.15 -166.34
N ASP A 297 12.10 -18.19 -166.08
CA ASP A 297 13.04 -17.63 -167.07
C ASP A 297 14.03 -18.69 -167.60
N LYS A 298 14.55 -19.53 -166.71
CA LYS A 298 15.43 -20.65 -167.10
C LYS A 298 14.70 -21.66 -167.99
N GLY A 299 13.41 -21.90 -167.75
CA GLY A 299 12.55 -22.74 -168.60
C GLY A 299 12.37 -22.17 -170.00
N MET A 300 12.15 -20.85 -170.12
CA MET A 300 12.06 -20.19 -171.44
C MET A 300 13.38 -20.23 -172.21
N MET A 301 14.52 -20.00 -171.54
CA MET A 301 15.85 -20.03 -172.17
C MET A 301 16.22 -21.43 -172.69
N ALA A 302 15.85 -22.49 -171.97
CA ALA A 302 16.07 -23.87 -172.41
C ALA A 302 15.26 -24.21 -173.67
N GLY A 303 14.02 -23.72 -173.78
CA GLY A 303 13.18 -23.89 -174.97
C GLY A 303 13.77 -23.21 -176.22
N GLN A 304 14.27 -21.99 -176.07
CA GLN A 304 14.89 -21.25 -177.17
C GLN A 304 16.19 -21.90 -177.67
N LEU A 305 16.99 -22.48 -176.77
CA LEU A 305 18.23 -23.18 -177.13
C LEU A 305 17.96 -24.45 -177.96
N GLN A 306 16.91 -25.19 -177.59
CA GLN A 306 16.51 -26.42 -178.29
C GLN A 306 16.00 -26.13 -179.72
N GLU A 307 15.29 -25.02 -179.90
CA GLU A 307 14.80 -24.58 -181.21
C GLU A 307 15.95 -24.19 -182.16
N LYS A 308 17.00 -23.55 -181.62
CA LYS A 308 18.21 -23.18 -182.38
C LYS A 308 19.04 -24.40 -182.80
N ASP A 309 19.14 -25.43 -181.96
CA ASP A 309 19.85 -26.67 -182.29
C ASP A 309 19.18 -27.43 -183.44
N GLN A 310 17.84 -27.47 -183.48
CA GLN A 310 17.09 -28.08 -184.58
C GLN A 310 17.27 -27.32 -185.90
N GLN A 311 17.33 -25.97 -185.87
CA GLN A 311 17.61 -25.17 -187.06
C GLN A 311 19.01 -25.46 -187.61
N ALA A 312 20.03 -25.57 -186.75
CA ALA A 312 21.41 -25.86 -187.15
C ALA A 312 21.53 -27.23 -187.84
N LYS A 313 20.93 -28.28 -187.28
CA LYS A 313 20.91 -29.63 -187.89
C LYS A 313 20.24 -29.64 -189.27
N SER A 314 19.15 -28.87 -189.45
CA SER A 314 18.46 -28.78 -190.74
C SER A 314 19.30 -28.09 -191.82
N LEU A 315 20.16 -27.14 -191.44
CA LEU A 315 21.07 -26.45 -192.35
C LEU A 315 22.26 -27.32 -192.74
N GLU A 316 22.85 -28.06 -191.80
CA GLU A 316 23.92 -29.02 -192.09
C GLU A 316 23.47 -30.11 -193.07
N GLN A 317 22.25 -30.63 -192.89
CA GLN A 317 21.72 -31.67 -193.78
C GLN A 317 21.51 -31.15 -195.21
N ARG A 318 21.01 -29.91 -195.37
CA ARG A 318 20.89 -29.26 -196.69
C ARG A 318 22.24 -28.99 -197.35
N LEU A 319 23.27 -28.68 -196.56
CA LEU A 319 24.62 -28.47 -197.08
C LEU A 319 25.23 -29.77 -197.62
N ASN A 320 25.03 -30.89 -196.93
CA ASN A 320 25.49 -32.21 -197.38
C ASN A 320 24.78 -32.69 -198.65
N ASP A 321 23.47 -32.42 -198.79
CA ASP A 321 22.72 -32.73 -200.01
C ASP A 321 23.18 -31.88 -201.21
N ALA A 322 23.63 -30.65 -200.97
CA ALA A 322 24.19 -29.79 -202.02
C ALA A 322 25.59 -30.27 -202.46
N LEU A 323 26.44 -30.67 -201.52
CA LEU A 323 27.79 -31.16 -201.81
C LEU A 323 27.78 -32.48 -202.59
N THR A 324 26.86 -33.38 -202.27
CA THR A 324 26.70 -34.65 -203.02
C THR A 324 26.22 -34.41 -204.45
N LYS A 325 25.33 -33.42 -204.69
CA LYS A 325 24.93 -33.01 -206.05
C LYS A 325 26.07 -32.39 -206.85
N ILE A 326 26.93 -31.58 -206.23
CA ILE A 326 28.10 -31.00 -206.89
C ILE A 326 29.09 -32.09 -207.31
N SER A 327 29.36 -33.07 -206.43
CA SER A 327 30.23 -34.21 -206.80
C SER A 327 29.66 -35.07 -207.94
N GLY A 328 28.32 -35.14 -208.06
CA GLY A 328 27.65 -35.85 -209.14
C GLY A 328 27.81 -35.16 -210.50
N LEU A 329 27.73 -33.82 -210.53
CA LEU A 329 27.85 -33.04 -211.77
C LEU A 329 29.30 -32.93 -212.26
N GLU A 330 30.29 -32.93 -211.37
CA GLU A 330 31.71 -32.89 -211.76
C GLU A 330 32.19 -34.20 -212.41
N GLN A 331 31.64 -35.35 -212.02
CA GLN A 331 31.94 -36.62 -212.68
C GLN A 331 31.29 -36.78 -214.06
N GLU A 332 30.15 -36.14 -214.31
CA GLU A 332 29.54 -36.10 -215.65
C GLU A 332 30.33 -35.21 -216.63
N LEU A 333 30.91 -34.10 -216.15
CA LEU A 333 31.73 -33.20 -216.96
C LEU A 333 33.10 -33.78 -217.35
N ALA A 334 33.69 -34.68 -216.56
CA ALA A 334 34.97 -35.29 -216.88
C ALA A 334 34.90 -36.37 -217.99
N LYS A 335 33.72 -36.95 -218.28
CA LYS A 335 33.56 -38.00 -219.30
C LYS A 335 33.07 -37.52 -220.67
N ALA A 336 32.66 -36.25 -220.82
CA ALA A 336 32.26 -35.67 -222.11
C ALA A 336 33.34 -34.75 -222.75
N GLY A 337 34.59 -34.80 -222.29
CA GLY A 337 35.72 -33.99 -222.78
C GLY A 337 36.53 -34.56 -223.97
N LYS A 338 36.08 -35.64 -224.61
CA LYS A 338 36.62 -36.11 -225.90
C LYS A 338 35.54 -36.05 -226.99
N GLY A 339 35.38 -34.87 -227.61
CA GLY A 339 34.80 -34.78 -228.96
C GLY A 339 34.00 -33.53 -229.32
N GLY A 340 34.68 -32.41 -229.64
CA GLY A 340 34.18 -31.31 -230.49
C GLY A 340 33.19 -30.33 -229.84
N LYS A 341 32.93 -29.12 -230.34
CA LYS A 341 33.50 -28.27 -231.41
C LYS A 341 32.74 -26.92 -231.31
N LYS A 342 33.45 -25.80 -231.49
CA LYS A 342 33.03 -24.51 -232.12
C LYS A 342 31.89 -23.64 -231.54
N LYS A 343 32.25 -22.34 -231.39
CA LYS A 343 31.50 -21.09 -231.70
C LYS A 343 30.23 -20.83 -230.84
N GLU A 344 29.85 -19.63 -230.46
CA GLU A 344 29.95 -18.28 -231.05
C GLU A 344 29.58 -17.23 -229.97
N GLU A 345 29.93 -15.97 -230.28
CA GLU A 345 29.25 -14.69 -229.96
C GLU A 345 29.02 -14.17 -228.52
N ASN A 346 29.40 -12.89 -228.40
CA ASN A 346 29.07 -11.83 -227.44
C ASN A 346 28.35 -12.15 -226.12
#